data_AF-A0AAD3MCX6-F1
#
_entry.id   AF-A0AAD3MCX6-F1
#
_cell.length_a   1.000
_cell.length_b   1.000
_cell.length_c   1.000
_cell.angle_alpha   90.00
_cell.angle_beta   90.00
_cell.angle_gamma   90.00
#
_symmetry.space_group_name_H-M   'P 1'
#
loop_
_entity.id
_entity.type
_entity.pdbx_description
1 polymer ?
#
loop_
_entity_poly.entity_id
_entity_poly.type
_entity_poly.pdbx_seq_one_letter_code
_entity_poly.pdbx_strand_id
1 'polypeptide(L)' 'MKHIPGADPELVLLNHYFEELDRIALSDMTRSEINELLEKLGFYKKAQPEDEVPEEFRFSPAKDSP' A
#
# COMPACT_ATOMS: atom_id res chain seq x y z
N MET A 1 -11.03 -4.07 -5.15
CA MET A 1 -9.94 -5.06 -5.11
C MET A 1 -10.12 -6.02 -6.27
N LYS A 2 -9.11 -6.20 -7.13
CA LYS A 2 -9.15 -7.21 -8.18
C LYS A 2 -8.90 -8.57 -7.52
N HIS A 3 -9.92 -9.42 -7.46
CA HIS A 3 -9.80 -10.78 -6.94
C HIS A 3 -9.55 -11.73 -8.12
N ILE A 4 -8.38 -12.37 -8.17
CA ILE A 4 -8.02 -13.38 -9.18
C ILE A 4 -8.04 -14.74 -8.48
N PRO A 5 -8.97 -15.66 -8.81
CA PRO A 5 -9.06 -16.96 -8.15
C PRO A 5 -7.78 -17.78 -8.36
N GLY A 6 -7.18 -18.28 -7.29
CA GLY A 6 -6.04 -19.20 -7.33
C GLY A 6 -4.67 -18.57 -7.58
N ALA A 7 -4.58 -17.24 -7.71
CA ALA A 7 -3.30 -16.55 -7.75
C ALA A 7 -2.76 -16.33 -6.33
N ASP A 8 -1.44 -16.40 -6.17
CA ASP A 8 -0.76 -16.01 -4.95
C ASP A 8 -1.07 -14.53 -4.61
N PRO A 9 -1.27 -14.19 -3.33
CA PRO A 9 -1.45 -12.80 -2.92
C PRO A 9 -0.20 -11.97 -3.21
N GLU A 10 -0.39 -10.83 -3.85
CA GLU A 10 0.69 -9.91 -4.21
C GLU A 10 0.31 -8.46 -3.86
N LEU A 11 1.30 -7.68 -3.42
CA LEU A 11 1.21 -6.23 -3.33
C LEU A 11 1.74 -5.65 -4.64
N VAL A 12 0.87 -4.96 -5.38
CA VAL A 12 1.23 -4.26 -6.62
C VAL A 12 1.30 -2.77 -6.33
N LEU A 13 2.48 -2.17 -6.50
CA LEU A 13 2.68 -0.74 -6.34
C LEU A 13 2.44 -0.05 -7.68
N LEU A 14 1.52 0.91 -7.68
CA LEU A 14 1.19 1.69 -8.86
C LEU A 14 1.59 3.14 -8.66
N ASN A 15 2.01 3.81 -9.73
CA ASN A 15 2.10 5.25 -9.74
C ASN A 15 0.72 5.89 -9.99
N HIS A 16 0.68 7.22 -10.02
CA HIS A 16 -0.55 7.99 -10.27
C HIS A 16 -1.20 7.67 -11.63
N TYR A 17 -0.41 7.24 -12.63
CA TYR A 17 -0.88 6.89 -13.96
C TYR A 17 -1.28 5.41 -14.10
N PHE A 18 -1.40 4.69 -12.97
CA PHE A 18 -1.68 3.24 -12.91
C PHE A 18 -0.60 2.35 -13.55
N GLU A 19 0.61 2.88 -13.73
CA GLU A 19 1.75 2.08 -14.18
C GLU A 19 2.32 1.31 -13.00
N GLU A 20 2.61 0.02 -13.21
CA GLU A 20 3.24 -0.85 -12.23
C GLU A 20 4.68 -0.42 -11.99
N LEU A 21 4.95 -0.02 -10.75
CA LEU A 21 6.29 0.32 -10.27
C LEU A 21 7.01 -0.92 -9.76
N ASP A 22 6.30 -1.76 -9.02
CA ASP A 22 6.85 -2.97 -8.40
C ASP A 22 5.74 -3.96 -8.02
N ARG A 23 6.13 -5.23 -7.82
CA ARG A 23 5.26 -6.33 -7.41
C ARG A 23 5.97 -7.21 -6.38
N ILE A 24 5.35 -7.35 -5.21
CA ILE A 24 5.91 -8.05 -4.06
C ILE A 24 4.99 -9.23 -3.71
N ALA A 25 5.53 -10.45 -3.69
CA ALA A 25 4.80 -11.64 -3.26
C ALA A 25 4.56 -11.61 -1.75
N LEU A 26 3.34 -11.92 -1.32
CA LEU A 26 2.94 -11.88 0.09
C LEU A 26 2.78 -13.26 0.72
N SER A 27 2.82 -14.34 -0.07
CA SER A 27 2.51 -15.72 0.37
C SER A 27 3.32 -16.18 1.57
N ASP A 28 4.59 -15.76 1.66
CA ASP A 28 5.52 -16.15 2.74
C ASP A 28 5.60 -15.12 3.87
N MET A 29 4.81 -14.05 3.81
CA MET A 29 4.84 -12.96 4.78
C MET A 29 3.68 -13.05 5.78
N THR A 30 4.01 -12.83 7.04
CA THR A 30 3.01 -12.64 8.10
C THR A 30 2.35 -11.27 7.99
N ARG A 31 1.16 -11.13 8.58
CA ARG A 31 0.45 -9.85 8.68
C ARG A 31 1.33 -8.74 9.29
N SER A 32 2.18 -9.06 10.25
CA SER A 32 3.06 -8.07 10.89
C SER A 32 4.12 -7.56 9.92
N GLU A 33 4.80 -8.47 9.20
CA GLU A 33 5.79 -8.12 8.18
C GLU A 33 5.19 -7.31 7.04
N ILE A 34 3.95 -7.63 6.64
CA ILE A 34 3.21 -6.85 5.63
C ILE A 34 2.93 -5.43 6.13
N ASN A 35 2.50 -5.26 7.39
CA ASN A 35 2.28 -3.92 7.93
C ASN A 35 3.58 -3.12 8.01
N GLU A 36 4.68 -3.74 8.47
CA GLU A 36 6.00 -3.10 8.52
C GLU A 36 6.50 -2.71 7.12
N LEU A 37 6.23 -3.54 6.10
CA LEU A 37 6.53 -3.21 4.71
C LEU A 37 5.78 -1.96 4.26
N LEU A 38 4.48 -1.88 4.51
CA LEU A 38 3.66 -0.71 4.13
C LEU A 38 4.14 0.56 4.84
N GLU A 39 4.50 0.48 6.12
CA GLU A 39 5.07 1.60 6.88
C GLU A 39 6.42 2.05 6.28
N LYS A 40 7.31 1.12 5.92
CA LYS A 40 8.59 1.41 5.25
C LYS A 40 8.41 2.06 3.88
N LEU A 41 7.37 1.66 3.15
CA LEU A 41 6.97 2.29 1.88
C LEU A 41 6.34 3.67 2.07
N GLY A 42 6.06 4.09 3.30
CA GLY A 42 5.51 5.40 3.64
C GLY A 42 3.99 5.47 3.63
N PHE A 43 3.28 4.34 3.61
CA PHE A 43 1.82 4.37 3.70
C PHE A 43 1.37 4.73 5.11
N TYR A 44 0.41 5.65 5.21
CA TYR A 44 -0.21 6.00 6.47
C TYR A 44 -1.37 5.05 6.81
N LYS A 45 -1.36 4.53 8.04
CA LYS A 45 -2.42 3.65 8.56
C LYS A 45 -3.35 4.44 9.48
N LYS A 46 -4.60 4.59 9.05
CA LYS A 46 -5.67 5.14 9.88
C LYS A 46 -6.06 4.18 11.01
N ALA A 47 -6.51 4.71 12.14
CA ALA A 47 -7.02 3.87 13.23
C ALA A 47 -8.44 3.37 12.94
N GLN A 48 -9.30 4.25 12.40
CA GLN A 48 -10.62 3.92 11.88
C GLN A 48 -10.78 4.36 10.41
N PRO A 49 -11.61 3.67 9.61
CA PRO A 49 -11.87 4.03 8.22
C PRO A 49 -12.37 5.46 7.99
N GLU A 50 -13.02 6.06 8.97
CA GLU A 50 -13.60 7.41 8.95
C GLU A 50 -12.64 8.52 9.40
N ASP A 51 -11.51 8.19 10.03
CA ASP A 51 -10.57 9.19 10.56
C ASP A 51 -10.04 10.12 9.46
N GLU A 52 -9.65 11.34 9.77
CA GLU A 52 -8.96 12.18 8.79
C GLU A 52 -7.50 11.74 8.63
N VAL A 53 -6.95 11.92 7.41
CA VAL A 53 -5.52 11.77 7.18
C VAL A 53 -4.84 13.08 7.58
N PRO A 54 -3.85 13.05 8.50
CA PRO A 54 -3.09 14.24 8.88
C PRO A 54 -2.46 14.93 7.67
N GLU A 55 -2.27 16.25 7.76
CA GLU A 55 -1.77 17.06 6.65
C GLU A 55 -0.39 16.59 6.17
N GLU A 56 0.48 16.16 7.08
CA GLU A 56 1.81 15.63 6.78
C GLU A 56 1.79 14.32 5.98
N PHE A 57 0.68 13.57 5.99
CA PHE A 57 0.53 12.29 5.30
C PHE A 57 -0.45 12.35 4.12
N ARG A 58 -0.98 13.54 3.79
CA ARG A 58 -2.06 13.70 2.81
C ARG A 58 -1.71 13.17 1.41
N PHE A 59 -0.44 13.26 1.03
CA PHE A 59 0.07 12.75 -0.24
C PHE A 59 0.86 11.45 -0.09
N SER A 60 1.16 11.02 1.13
CA SER A 60 1.91 9.80 1.38
C SER A 60 1.24 8.58 0.75
N PRO A 61 2.01 7.67 0.11
CA PRO A 61 3.48 7.65 0.02
C PRO A 61 4.07 8.50 -1.11
N ALA A 62 3.26 9.17 -1.93
CA ALA A 62 3.76 10.06 -2.98
C ALA A 62 4.40 11.31 -2.36
N LYS A 63 5.54 11.72 -2.91
CA LYS A 63 6.27 12.90 -2.41
C LYS A 63 5.70 14.22 -2.93
N ASP A 64 4.99 14.17 -4.04
CA ASP A 64 4.43 15.32 -4.73
C ASP A 64 2.93 15.09 -4.99
N SER A 65 2.16 16.19 -5.02
CA SER A 65 0.81 16.16 -5.60
C SER A 65 0.95 15.83 -7.10
N PRO A 66 0.09 14.97 -7.66
CA PRO A 66 -0.03 14.86 -9.11
C PRO A 66 -0.42 16.19 -9.76
#